data_AF-A0A941HNP4-F1
#
_entry.id   AF-A0A941HNP4-F1
#
_cell.length_a   1.000
_cell.length_b   1.000
_cell.length_c   1.000
_cell.angle_alpha   90.00
_cell.angle_beta   90.00
_cell.angle_gamma   90.00
#
_symmetry.space_group_name_H-M   'P 1'
#
loop_
_entity.id
_entity.type
_entity.pdbx_description
1 polymer ?
#
loop_
_entity_poly.entity_id
_entity_poly.type
_entity_poly.pdbx_seq_one_letter_code
_entity_poly.pdbx_strand_id
1 'polypeptide(L)'
;MKKIILLTTFAFLLFSVQQTYSQEITAFQGMWGDEFYKDKEKMTWKEFGMAMDSNPTSEVYWTKAKKQYGVTFAAATANLGFGIWYLVNEGGDKETTAPIIGFASTAVIGSIFYCLSNKNKKNAILEYNDSLGKTSYRLVPSDRGLGLALKF
;
A
#
# COMPACT_ATOMS: atom_id res chain seq x y z
N MET A 1 -18.59 28.49 -45.49
CA MET A 1 -17.26 27.86 -45.40
C MET A 1 -16.46 28.32 -44.18
N LYS A 2 -16.24 29.63 -43.95
CA LYS A 2 -15.52 30.14 -42.76
C LYS A 2 -16.04 29.60 -41.41
N LYS A 3 -17.36 29.51 -41.21
CA LYS A 3 -17.97 28.98 -39.97
C LYS A 3 -17.70 27.48 -39.75
N ILE A 4 -17.62 26.70 -40.83
CA ILE A 4 -17.31 25.26 -40.76
C ILE A 4 -15.85 25.05 -40.43
N ILE A 5 -14.95 25.83 -41.05
CA ILE A 5 -13.51 25.81 -40.75
C ILE A 5 -13.25 26.20 -39.30
N LEU A 6 -13.95 27.21 -38.78
CA LEU A 6 -13.85 27.64 -37.38
C LEU A 6 -14.32 26.55 -36.41
N LEU A 7 -15.41 25.86 -36.73
CA LEU A 7 -15.95 24.77 -35.92
C LEU A 7 -15.01 23.56 -35.90
N THR A 8 -14.41 23.21 -37.06
CA THR A 8 -13.44 22.12 -37.13
C THR A 8 -12.12 22.45 -36.47
N THR A 9 -11.64 23.69 -36.51
CA THR A 9 -10.44 24.09 -35.74
C THR A 9 -10.71 24.09 -34.24
N PHE A 10 -11.90 24.53 -33.81
CA PHE A 10 -12.29 24.46 -32.40
C PHE A 10 -12.40 23.02 -31.89
N ALA A 11 -12.97 22.11 -32.68
CA ALA A 11 -13.02 20.69 -32.35
C ALA A 11 -11.61 20.06 -32.28
N PHE A 12 -10.71 20.42 -33.18
CA PHE A 12 -9.33 19.91 -33.17
C PHE A 12 -8.51 20.41 -31.98
N LEU A 13 -8.75 21.66 -31.55
CA LEU A 13 -8.15 22.24 -30.34
C LEU A 13 -8.65 21.58 -29.05
N LEU A 14 -9.88 21.07 -29.00
CA LEU A 14 -10.39 20.32 -27.84
C LEU A 14 -9.77 18.93 -27.72
N PHE A 15 -9.37 18.32 -28.83
CA PHE A 15 -8.72 17.01 -28.85
C PHE A 15 -7.22 17.05 -28.49
N SER A 16 -6.55 18.19 -28.65
CA SER A 16 -5.09 18.30 -28.42
C SER A 16 -4.69 18.56 -26.97
N VAL A 17 -5.62 18.72 -26.02
CA VAL A 17 -5.32 19.14 -24.63
C VAL A 17 -5.21 17.98 -23.63
N GLN A 18 -5.29 16.72 -24.03
CA GLN A 18 -5.14 15.60 -23.09
C GLN A 18 -3.66 15.23 -22.87
N GLN A 19 -2.89 16.16 -22.30
CA GLN A 19 -1.69 15.82 -21.56
C GLN A 19 -2.16 15.31 -20.20
N THR A 20 -2.50 14.03 -20.08
CA THR A 20 -2.67 13.39 -18.77
C THR A 20 -1.31 13.37 -18.11
N TYR A 21 -1.03 14.38 -17.28
CA TYR A 21 0.06 14.33 -16.30
C TYR A 21 -0.22 13.13 -15.41
N SER A 22 0.53 12.07 -15.64
CA SER A 22 0.41 10.88 -14.84
C SER A 22 1.15 11.15 -13.53
N GLN A 23 0.38 11.28 -12.46
CA GLN A 23 0.85 11.74 -11.18
C GLN A 23 1.49 10.59 -10.41
N GLU A 24 2.79 10.70 -10.12
CA GLU A 24 3.58 9.66 -9.47
C GLU A 24 3.43 9.73 -7.95
N ILE A 25 3.44 8.56 -7.31
CA ILE A 25 3.51 8.47 -5.86
C ILE A 25 4.95 8.30 -5.43
N THR A 26 5.38 9.13 -4.49
CA THR A 26 6.68 9.04 -3.82
C THR A 26 6.49 8.84 -2.32
N ALA A 27 7.45 8.16 -1.71
CA ALA A 27 7.46 7.90 -0.27
C ALA A 27 8.77 8.41 0.32
N PHE A 28 8.67 9.17 1.41
CA PHE A 28 9.80 9.66 2.18
C PHE A 28 9.70 9.16 3.62
N GLN A 29 10.84 8.92 4.25
CA GLN A 29 10.87 8.54 5.66
C GLN A 29 10.53 9.78 6.51
N GLY A 30 9.40 9.74 7.22
CA GLY A 30 9.03 10.74 8.22
C GLY A 30 9.39 10.31 9.65
N MET A 31 9.16 11.23 10.60
CA MET A 31 9.41 11.00 12.04
C MET A 31 8.53 9.87 12.62
N TRP A 32 7.31 9.72 12.11
CA TRP A 32 6.31 8.76 12.60
C TRP A 32 6.00 7.65 11.59
N GLY A 33 6.90 7.43 10.62
CA GLY A 33 6.72 6.50 9.51
C GLY A 33 6.71 7.24 8.16
N ASP A 34 6.41 6.49 7.10
CA ASP A 34 6.43 7.03 5.75
C ASP A 34 5.42 8.17 5.56
N GLU A 35 5.89 9.19 4.84
CA GLU A 35 5.07 10.24 4.28
C GLU A 35 4.94 10.01 2.78
N PHE A 36 3.70 9.99 2.29
CA PHE A 36 3.42 9.79 0.88
C PHE A 36 3.08 11.11 0.22
N TYR A 37 3.52 11.27 -1.03
CA TYR A 37 3.23 12.43 -1.84
C TYR A 37 2.78 11.98 -3.21
N LYS A 38 1.74 12.62 -3.72
CA LYS A 38 1.36 12.54 -5.12
C LYS A 38 1.95 13.76 -5.81
N ASP A 39 3.00 13.55 -6.60
CA ASP A 39 3.91 14.60 -7.06
C ASP A 39 4.45 15.47 -5.89
N LYS A 40 3.80 16.61 -5.61
CA LYS A 40 4.17 17.56 -4.54
C LYS A 40 3.15 17.64 -3.41
N GLU A 41 1.98 17.04 -3.56
CA GLU A 41 0.90 17.11 -2.57
C GLU A 41 1.00 15.95 -1.60
N LYS A 42 1.05 16.26 -0.30
CA LYS A 42 1.10 15.25 0.75
C LYS A 42 -0.21 14.46 0.77
N MET A 43 -0.09 13.14 0.74
CA MET A 43 -1.20 12.21 0.86
C MET A 43 -1.31 11.71 2.30
N THR A 44 -2.54 11.51 2.74
CA THR A 44 -2.83 10.72 3.92
C THR A 44 -2.60 9.22 3.65
N TRP A 45 -2.37 8.44 4.70
CA TRP A 45 -2.32 6.98 4.60
C TRP A 45 -3.58 6.36 3.98
N LYS A 46 -4.75 6.98 4.22
CA LYS A 46 -6.02 6.55 3.64
C LYS A 46 -6.04 6.76 2.12
N GLU A 47 -5.66 7.94 1.66
CA GLU A 47 -5.59 8.26 0.22
C GLU A 47 -4.55 7.40 -0.50
N PHE A 48 -3.40 7.19 0.12
CA PHE A 48 -2.37 6.28 -0.38
C PHE A 48 -2.93 4.86 -0.54
N GLY A 49 -3.58 4.33 0.51
CA GLY A 49 -4.18 3.00 0.47
C GLY A 49 -5.27 2.87 -0.60
N MET A 50 -6.13 3.88 -0.74
CA MET A 50 -7.16 3.93 -1.78
C MET A 50 -6.54 3.96 -3.19
N ALA A 51 -5.49 4.75 -3.42
CA ALA A 51 -4.80 4.80 -4.69
C ALA A 51 -4.22 3.42 -5.08
N MET A 52 -3.56 2.76 -4.14
CA MET A 52 -2.98 1.43 -4.33
C MET A 52 -4.04 0.34 -4.56
N ASP A 53 -5.18 0.41 -3.87
CA ASP A 53 -6.29 -0.55 -4.01
C ASP A 53 -7.08 -0.33 -5.32
N SER A 54 -7.14 0.91 -5.81
CA SER A 54 -7.86 1.26 -7.02
C SER A 54 -7.15 0.85 -8.30
N ASN A 55 -5.84 0.60 -8.25
CA ASN A 55 -5.04 0.22 -9.39
C ASN A 55 -4.74 -1.28 -9.38
N PRO A 56 -5.17 -2.04 -10.41
CA PRO A 56 -5.00 -3.49 -10.45
C PRO A 56 -3.55 -3.99 -10.35
N THR A 57 -2.55 -3.23 -10.83
CA THR A 57 -1.13 -3.65 -10.81
C THR A 57 -0.56 -3.51 -9.40
N SER A 58 -0.86 -2.40 -8.72
CA SER A 58 -0.39 -2.16 -7.35
C SER A 58 -1.17 -2.94 -6.29
N GLU A 59 -2.46 -3.22 -6.53
CA GLU A 59 -3.36 -3.87 -5.56
C GLU A 59 -2.80 -5.21 -5.08
N VAL A 60 -2.16 -5.98 -5.97
CA VAL A 60 -1.58 -7.30 -5.65
C VAL A 60 -0.50 -7.19 -4.57
N TYR A 61 0.42 -6.25 -4.74
CA TYR A 61 1.51 -6.03 -3.80
C TYR A 61 1.03 -5.32 -2.54
N TRP A 62 0.13 -4.37 -2.69
CA TRP A 62 -0.44 -3.63 -1.56
C TRP A 62 -1.26 -4.54 -0.63
N THR A 63 -2.06 -5.44 -1.19
CA THR A 63 -2.80 -6.44 -0.39
C THR A 63 -1.85 -7.37 0.37
N LYS A 64 -0.73 -7.77 -0.24
CA LYS A 64 0.31 -8.54 0.46
C LYS A 64 0.95 -7.75 1.60
N ALA A 65 1.29 -6.48 1.36
CA ALA A 65 1.84 -5.58 2.38
C ALA A 65 0.86 -5.42 3.55
N LYS A 66 -0.43 -5.14 3.30
CA LYS A 66 -1.47 -5.03 4.34
C LYS A 66 -1.54 -6.28 5.22
N LYS A 67 -1.56 -7.47 4.62
CA LYS A 67 -1.57 -8.75 5.38
C LYS A 67 -0.32 -8.89 6.25
N GLN A 68 0.85 -8.55 5.71
CA GLN A 68 2.12 -8.66 6.43
C GLN A 68 2.24 -7.63 7.55
N TYR A 69 1.78 -6.38 7.34
CA TYR A 69 1.63 -5.41 8.43
C TYR A 69 0.71 -5.92 9.53
N GLY A 70 -0.40 -6.58 9.18
CA GLY A 70 -1.27 -7.22 10.17
C GLY A 70 -0.51 -8.20 11.07
N VAL A 71 0.34 -9.05 10.49
CA VAL A 71 1.21 -9.96 11.25
C VAL A 71 2.24 -9.19 12.09
N THR A 72 2.86 -8.16 11.54
CA THR A 72 3.79 -7.29 12.30
C THR A 72 3.12 -6.67 13.52
N PHE A 73 1.92 -6.11 13.37
CA PHE A 73 1.19 -5.49 14.49
C PHE A 73 0.73 -6.53 15.54
N ALA A 74 0.32 -7.72 15.10
CA ALA A 74 0.01 -8.82 16.01
C ALA A 74 1.26 -9.26 16.80
N ALA A 75 2.39 -9.43 16.11
CA ALA A 75 3.66 -9.78 16.75
C ALA A 75 4.16 -8.68 17.69
N ALA A 76 4.04 -7.40 17.33
CA ALA A 76 4.40 -6.27 18.18
C ALA A 76 3.53 -6.20 19.44
N THR A 77 2.22 -6.42 19.30
CA THR A 77 1.30 -6.49 20.44
C THR A 77 1.65 -7.65 21.38
N ALA A 78 1.91 -8.84 20.82
CA ALA A 78 2.35 -10.00 21.59
C ALA A 78 3.70 -9.75 22.28
N ASN A 79 4.64 -9.10 21.59
CA ASN A 79 5.94 -8.74 22.14
C ASN A 79 5.81 -7.82 23.36
N LEU A 80 4.97 -6.79 23.29
CA LEU A 80 4.65 -5.94 24.45
C LEU A 80 4.01 -6.74 25.59
N GLY A 81 3.08 -7.66 25.29
CA GLY A 81 2.46 -8.53 26.27
C GLY A 81 3.47 -9.42 27.01
N PHE A 82 4.40 -10.03 26.28
CA PHE A 82 5.50 -10.80 26.87
C PHE A 82 6.47 -9.94 27.67
N GLY A 83 6.72 -8.70 27.25
CA GLY A 83 7.52 -7.74 28.01
C GLY A 83 6.87 -7.36 29.35
N ILE A 84 5.56 -7.12 29.37
CA ILE A 84 4.82 -6.88 30.61
C ILE A 84 4.84 -8.11 31.50
N TRP A 85 4.62 -9.31 30.92
CA TRP A 85 4.68 -10.56 31.68
C TRP A 85 6.07 -10.80 32.30
N TYR A 86 7.14 -10.50 31.56
CA TYR A 86 8.51 -10.53 32.09
C TYR A 86 8.64 -9.63 33.32
N LEU A 87 8.26 -8.35 33.23
CA LEU A 87 8.40 -7.38 34.33
C LEU A 87 7.61 -7.81 35.58
N VAL A 88 6.41 -8.36 35.40
CA VAL A 88 5.57 -8.85 36.51
C VAL A 88 6.19 -10.08 37.18
N ASN A 89 6.80 -10.98 36.41
CA ASN A 89 7.43 -12.18 36.96
C ASN A 89 8.77 -11.85 37.64
N GLU A 90 9.58 -10.97 37.05
CA GLU A 90 10.84 -10.52 37.64
C GLU A 90 10.61 -9.81 38.98
N GLY A 91 9.62 -8.91 39.07
CA GLY A 91 9.28 -8.24 40.33
C GLY A 91 8.69 -9.16 41.42
N GLY A 92 8.36 -10.41 41.09
CA GLY A 92 7.81 -11.39 42.01
C GLY A 92 8.66 -12.65 42.19
N ASP A 93 9.94 -12.62 41.77
CA ASP A 93 10.87 -13.76 41.79
C ASP A 93 10.31 -15.04 41.16
N LYS A 94 9.52 -14.90 40.08
CA LYS A 94 8.92 -16.00 39.31
C LYS A 94 9.76 -16.33 38.08
N GLU A 95 9.54 -17.52 37.51
CA GLU A 95 10.22 -17.95 36.29
C GLU A 95 9.98 -16.99 35.11
N THR A 96 11.05 -16.54 34.47
CA THR A 96 11.01 -15.59 33.34
C THR A 96 11.33 -16.23 31.99
N THR A 97 11.64 -17.54 31.94
CA THR A 97 12.01 -18.26 30.72
C THR A 97 10.97 -18.10 29.61
N ALA A 98 9.71 -18.40 29.92
CA ALA A 98 8.60 -18.31 28.97
C ALA A 98 8.39 -16.89 28.41
N PRO A 99 8.28 -15.82 29.23
CA PRO A 99 8.13 -14.48 28.70
C PRO A 99 9.36 -13.99 27.92
N ILE A 100 10.58 -14.40 28.28
CA ILE A 100 11.79 -14.07 27.49
C ILE A 100 11.72 -14.72 26.09
N ILE A 101 11.39 -16.02 26.02
CA ILE A 101 11.26 -16.73 24.74
C ILE A 101 10.15 -16.12 23.89
N GLY A 102 9.00 -15.82 24.50
CA GLY A 102 7.89 -15.16 23.83
C GLY A 102 8.26 -13.79 23.29
N PHE A 103 8.96 -12.97 24.07
CA PHE A 103 9.47 -11.67 23.65
C PHE A 103 10.43 -11.82 22.46
N ALA A 104 11.49 -12.63 22.59
CA ALA A 104 12.48 -12.78 21.54
C ALA A 104 11.88 -13.33 20.22
N SER A 105 11.04 -14.37 20.31
CA SER A 105 10.43 -14.99 19.13
C SER A 105 9.47 -14.04 18.40
N THR A 106 8.62 -13.32 19.13
CA THR A 106 7.71 -12.33 18.54
C THR A 106 8.44 -11.13 17.94
N ALA A 107 9.56 -10.69 18.53
CA ALA A 107 10.41 -9.65 17.94
C ALA A 107 10.98 -10.07 16.58
N VAL A 108 11.49 -11.30 16.48
CA VAL A 108 12.02 -11.86 15.23
C VAL A 108 10.93 -11.98 14.17
N ILE A 109 9.79 -12.57 14.51
CA ILE A 109 8.65 -12.72 13.59
C ILE A 109 8.17 -11.35 13.11
N GLY A 110 7.95 -10.41 14.04
CA GLY A 110 7.51 -9.05 13.72
C GLY A 110 8.46 -8.35 12.75
N SER A 111 9.77 -8.47 12.99
CA SER A 111 10.83 -7.86 12.16
C SER A 111 10.85 -8.42 10.73
N ILE A 112 10.73 -9.75 10.57
CA ILE A 112 10.70 -10.39 9.26
C ILE A 112 9.49 -9.89 8.46
N PHE A 113 8.30 -9.94 9.06
CA PHE A 113 7.08 -9.51 8.38
C PHE A 113 7.07 -8.01 8.10
N TYR A 114 7.72 -7.19 8.95
CA TYR A 114 7.85 -5.76 8.71
C TYR A 114 8.71 -5.47 7.47
N CYS A 115 9.85 -6.17 7.35
CA CYS A 115 10.72 -6.06 6.18
C CYS A 115 10.00 -6.51 4.89
N LEU A 116 9.30 -7.64 4.94
CA LEU A 116 8.50 -8.13 3.81
C LEU A 116 7.39 -7.15 3.42
N SER A 117 6.71 -6.58 4.41
CA SER A 117 5.65 -5.60 4.18
C SER A 117 6.18 -4.35 3.48
N ASN A 118 7.30 -3.80 3.96
CA ASN A 118 7.93 -2.63 3.34
C ASN A 118 8.43 -2.93 1.91
N LYS A 119 8.97 -4.13 1.66
CA LYS A 119 9.33 -4.57 0.30
C LYS A 119 8.11 -4.59 -0.63
N ASN A 120 7.00 -5.15 -0.18
CA ASN A 120 5.78 -5.20 -0.99
C ASN A 120 5.13 -3.82 -1.16
N LYS A 121 5.17 -2.95 -0.14
CA LYS A 121 4.74 -1.55 -0.24
C LYS A 121 5.55 -0.79 -1.30
N LYS A 122 6.88 -0.96 -1.29
CA LYS A 122 7.76 -0.38 -2.32
C LYS A 122 7.38 -0.87 -3.72
N ASN A 123 7.17 -2.17 -3.89
CA ASN A 123 6.76 -2.72 -5.18
C ASN A 123 5.38 -2.21 -5.61
N ALA A 124 4.43 -2.06 -4.70
CA ALA A 124 3.12 -1.49 -5.01
C ALA A 124 3.24 -0.07 -5.57
N ILE A 125 4.10 0.76 -4.98
CA ILE A 125 4.38 2.12 -5.48
C ILE A 125 5.01 2.08 -6.88
N LEU A 126 6.00 1.22 -7.09
CA LEU A 126 6.67 1.10 -8.39
C LEU A 126 5.71 0.63 -9.49
N GLU A 127 4.85 -0.35 -9.21
CA GLU A 127 3.87 -0.88 -10.16
C GLU A 127 2.74 0.11 -10.42
N TYR A 128 2.34 0.88 -9.40
CA TYR A 128 1.43 2.01 -9.58
C TYR A 128 2.05 3.01 -10.54
N ASN A 129 3.27 3.46 -10.27
CA ASN A 129 3.97 4.46 -11.09
C ASN A 129 4.29 3.94 -12.50
N ASP A 130 4.59 2.65 -12.70
CA ASP A 130 4.85 2.11 -14.05
C ASP A 130 3.56 1.97 -14.88
N SER A 131 2.41 1.78 -14.23
CA SER A 131 1.11 1.67 -14.90
C SER A 131 0.54 3.03 -15.36
N LEU A 132 1.12 4.12 -14.90
CA LEU A 132 0.73 5.48 -15.25
C LEU A 132 0.87 5.69 -16.77
N GLY A 133 -0.24 6.04 -17.43
CA GLY A 133 -0.32 6.16 -18.89
C GLY A 133 -0.48 4.84 -19.66
N LYS A 134 -0.64 3.71 -18.96
CA LYS A 134 -0.91 2.38 -19.54
C LYS A 134 -2.27 1.86 -19.08
N THR A 135 -3.06 1.32 -20.01
CA THR A 135 -4.30 0.62 -19.65
C THR A 135 -3.95 -0.71 -19.01
N SER A 136 -4.22 -0.84 -17.71
CA SER A 136 -4.03 -2.08 -16.95
C SER A 136 -5.38 -2.74 -16.70
N TYR A 137 -5.47 -4.05 -16.88
CA TYR A 137 -6.69 -4.79 -16.62
C TYR A 137 -6.36 -6.15 -15.99
N ARG A 138 -7.23 -6.63 -15.11
CA ARG A 138 -7.10 -7.96 -14.51
C ARG A 138 -8.40 -8.73 -14.60
N LEU A 139 -8.30 -10.02 -14.89
CA LEU A 139 -9.41 -10.95 -14.79
C LEU A 139 -9.65 -11.30 -13.32
N VAL A 140 -10.85 -11.00 -12.84
CA VAL A 140 -11.36 -11.34 -11.50
C VAL A 140 -12.60 -12.23 -11.65
N PRO A 141 -12.94 -13.07 -10.67
CA PRO A 141 -14.22 -13.79 -10.69
C PRO A 141 -15.40 -12.81 -10.79
N SER A 142 -16.45 -13.19 -11.53
CA SER A 142 -17.64 -12.36 -11.66
C SER A 142 -18.49 -12.39 -10.38
N ASP A 143 -18.84 -11.22 -9.87
CA ASP A 143 -19.74 -11.08 -8.71
C ASP A 143 -21.21 -11.45 -9.04
N ARG A 144 -21.53 -11.67 -10.33
CA ARG A 144 -22.90 -11.94 -10.83
C ARG A 144 -23.09 -13.36 -11.39
N GLY A 145 -22.16 -14.29 -11.15
CA GLY A 145 -22.33 -15.70 -11.54
C GLY A 145 -21.02 -16.39 -11.95
N LEU A 146 -21.14 -17.53 -12.64
CA LEU A 146 -19.99 -18.25 -13.19
C LEU A 146 -19.39 -17.46 -14.37
N GLY A 147 -18.19 -16.92 -14.19
CA GLY A 147 -17.46 -16.20 -15.24
C GLY A 147 -16.28 -15.39 -14.70
N LEU A 148 -15.55 -14.76 -15.62
CA LEU A 148 -14.50 -13.79 -15.31
C LEU A 148 -14.98 -12.39 -15.70
N ALA A 149 -14.75 -11.41 -14.83
CA ALA A 149 -14.95 -9.99 -15.07
C ALA A 149 -13.59 -9.30 -15.27
N LEU A 150 -13.57 -8.24 -16.06
CA LEU A 150 -12.41 -7.35 -16.18
C LEU A 150 -12.53 -6.26 -15.12
N LYS A 151 -11.50 -6.15 -14.27
CA LYS A 151 -11.29 -5.02 -13.37
C LYS A 151 -10.29 -4.07 -14.02
N PHE A 152 -10.71 -2.81 -14.21
CA PHE A 152 -9.92 -1.70 -14.73
C PHE A 152 -9.49 -0.80 -13.59
#